data_AF-A0A2H6LPT9-F1
#
_entry.id   AF-A0A2H6LPT9-F1
#
_cell.length_a   1.000
_cell.length_b   1.000
_cell.length_c   1.000
_cell.angle_alpha   90.00
_cell.angle_beta   90.00
_cell.angle_gamma   90.00
#
_symmetry.space_group_name_H-M   'P 1'
#
loop_
_entity.id
_entity.type
_entity.pdbx_description
1 polymer ?
#
loop_
_entity_poly.entity_id
_entity_poly.type
_entity_poly.pdbx_seq_one_letter_code
_entity_poly.pdbx_strand_id
1 'polypeptide(L)'
;MHAGNNYINSNVTQLTDKFFFATLRELIMTNIRKLINQIAIAESELYTTQFLAPCVKGGRVRTKVTGMVYTFIPKPNKFEGWGIFQPMDTKTAKVVEEADLPQIAEYLQHFPQIRLRLAHQLQGKTWLAYPVNEVDVRQRLQVVKPIAVHLVTEAGVFEQIIARWNGQSCWFEDIDRRTDPIIVETLQSAVKQLIPVEELKFKDLTPEIRTVYELATKRIEGFDQTKQDEKRLKKALQMGGGELNQFHDRGDYWTVDWTTADGVRHSSAIAKTDLTVISSGICLSGRDRDFDLQSLVAVMEQQE
;
A
#
# COMPACT_ATOMS: atom_id res chain seq x y z
N MET A 1 49.84 78.98 12.26
CA MET A 1 49.40 79.88 11.17
C MET A 1 48.51 79.08 10.24
N HIS A 2 47.29 79.60 10.02
CA HIS A 2 46.24 79.32 9.02
C HIS A 2 46.13 77.90 8.42
N ALA A 3 45.10 77.10 8.70
CA ALA A 3 43.66 77.32 8.42
C ALA A 3 43.36 77.61 6.93
N GLY A 4 42.80 76.61 6.24
CA GLY A 4 42.29 76.71 4.87
C GLY A 4 41.37 75.53 4.57
N ASN A 5 40.09 75.71 4.89
CA ASN A 5 38.96 74.84 4.53
C ASN A 5 38.88 74.66 3.01
N ASN A 6 38.51 73.47 2.53
CA ASN A 6 37.67 73.34 1.34
C ASN A 6 36.89 72.02 1.38
N TYR A 7 35.58 72.16 1.61
CA TYR A 7 34.55 71.21 1.21
C TYR A 7 34.68 70.91 -0.28
N ILE A 8 34.54 69.65 -0.71
CA ILE A 8 33.88 69.24 -1.97
C ILE A 8 33.61 67.72 -1.93
N ASN A 9 32.32 67.39 -2.09
CA ASN A 9 31.71 66.17 -2.59
C ASN A 9 31.74 64.85 -1.79
N SER A 10 30.86 64.79 -0.79
CA SER A 10 30.17 63.58 -0.31
C SER A 10 29.14 62.99 -1.31
N ASN A 11 29.14 63.43 -2.59
CA ASN A 11 28.16 63.00 -3.59
C ASN A 11 28.65 61.89 -4.54
N VAL A 12 29.93 61.50 -4.51
CA VAL A 12 30.46 60.50 -5.45
C VAL A 12 30.14 59.07 -5.00
N THR A 13 30.06 58.81 -3.69
CA THR A 13 29.85 57.45 -3.15
C THR A 13 28.38 57.00 -3.18
N GLN A 14 27.41 57.92 -3.20
CA GLN A 14 25.98 57.55 -3.33
C GLN A 14 25.51 57.32 -4.77
N LEU A 15 26.19 57.91 -5.75
CA LEU A 15 25.85 57.75 -7.17
C LEU A 15 26.34 56.40 -7.72
N THR A 16 27.52 55.93 -7.32
CA THR A 16 28.07 54.64 -7.79
C THR A 16 27.28 53.43 -7.29
N ASP A 17 26.79 53.45 -6.05
CA ASP A 17 25.93 52.38 -5.52
C ASP A 17 24.54 52.39 -6.18
N LYS A 18 23.91 53.56 -6.35
CA LYS A 18 22.60 53.64 -7.03
C LYS A 18 22.67 53.18 -8.48
N PHE A 19 23.74 53.51 -9.21
CA PHE A 19 23.93 53.02 -10.57
C PHE A 19 24.16 51.51 -10.56
N PHE A 20 25.03 50.96 -9.70
CA PHE A 20 25.28 49.51 -9.63
C PHE A 20 24.02 48.70 -9.25
N PHE A 21 23.22 49.18 -8.30
CA PHE A 21 21.94 48.56 -7.93
C PHE A 21 20.86 48.68 -9.01
N ALA A 22 20.85 49.77 -9.80
CA ALA A 22 19.93 49.94 -10.93
C ALA A 22 20.28 48.98 -12.07
N THR A 23 21.55 48.87 -12.46
CA THR A 23 21.99 47.95 -13.52
C THR A 23 21.83 46.50 -13.12
N LEU A 24 22.08 46.13 -11.85
CA LEU A 24 21.83 44.78 -11.35
C LEU A 24 20.33 44.47 -11.31
N ARG A 25 19.48 45.42 -10.90
CA ARG A 25 18.01 45.26 -10.98
C ARG A 25 17.53 45.12 -12.41
N GLU A 26 18.04 45.91 -13.36
CA GLU A 26 17.68 45.79 -14.77
C GLU A 26 18.15 44.47 -15.37
N LEU A 27 19.36 44.01 -15.03
CA LEU A 27 19.88 42.71 -15.47
C LEU A 27 19.03 41.55 -14.92
N ILE A 28 18.69 41.59 -13.62
CA ILE A 28 17.81 40.60 -12.97
C ILE A 28 16.40 40.65 -13.57
N MET A 29 15.82 41.84 -13.75
CA MET A 29 14.50 42.03 -14.36
C MET A 29 14.46 41.55 -15.82
N THR A 30 15.52 41.78 -16.58
CA THR A 30 15.64 41.29 -17.97
C THR A 30 15.76 39.77 -18.00
N ASN A 31 16.46 39.17 -17.03
CA ASN A 31 16.56 37.72 -16.88
C ASN A 31 15.22 37.10 -16.45
N ILE A 32 14.50 37.74 -15.53
CA ILE A 32 13.15 37.34 -15.12
C ILE A 32 12.17 37.44 -16.29
N ARG A 33 12.17 38.54 -17.05
CA ARG A 33 11.29 38.67 -18.24
C ARG A 33 11.62 37.64 -19.31
N LYS A 34 12.90 37.34 -19.53
CA LYS A 34 13.31 36.24 -20.43
C LYS A 34 12.80 34.89 -19.94
N LEU A 35 12.92 34.61 -18.64
CA LEU A 35 12.40 33.38 -18.04
C LEU A 35 10.86 33.30 -18.15
N ILE A 36 10.15 34.38 -17.87
CA ILE A 36 8.69 34.45 -18.04
C ILE A 36 8.29 34.19 -19.49
N ASN A 37 9.00 34.79 -20.46
CA ASN A 37 8.72 34.55 -21.87
C ASN A 37 9.03 33.10 -22.28
N GLN A 38 10.11 32.51 -21.76
CA GLN A 38 10.42 31.08 -22.00
C GLN A 38 9.33 30.16 -21.43
N ILE A 39 8.82 30.47 -20.24
CA ILE A 39 7.71 29.74 -19.62
C ILE A 39 6.44 29.90 -20.46
N ALA A 40 6.12 31.12 -20.92
CA ALA A 40 4.94 31.37 -21.74
C ALA A 40 4.99 30.65 -23.09
N ILE A 41 6.17 30.61 -23.74
CA ILE A 41 6.37 29.84 -24.98
C ILE A 41 6.19 28.35 -24.70
N ALA A 42 6.86 27.82 -23.69
CA ALA A 42 6.77 26.40 -23.33
C ALA A 42 5.34 25.99 -22.92
N GLU A 43 4.59 26.88 -22.27
CA GLU A 43 3.18 26.66 -21.94
C GLU A 43 2.31 26.69 -23.20
N SER A 44 2.58 27.57 -24.17
CA SER A 44 1.87 27.58 -25.45
C SER A 44 2.12 26.30 -26.26
N GLU A 45 3.36 25.79 -26.28
CA GLU A 45 3.73 24.54 -26.95
C GLU A 45 3.09 23.32 -26.27
N LEU A 46 2.93 23.35 -24.95
CA LEU A 46 2.28 22.28 -24.19
C LEU A 46 0.85 21.99 -24.69
N TYR A 47 0.06 23.02 -25.01
CA TYR A 47 -1.30 22.80 -25.54
C TYR A 47 -1.34 22.22 -26.95
N THR A 48 -0.23 22.32 -27.68
CA THR A 48 -0.09 21.78 -29.04
C THR A 48 0.60 20.41 -29.08
N THR A 49 1.15 19.97 -27.95
CA THR A 49 1.92 18.72 -27.86
C THR A 49 1.12 17.63 -27.17
N GLN A 50 1.29 16.41 -27.66
CA GLN A 50 0.77 15.21 -27.01
C GLN A 50 1.81 14.67 -26.04
N PHE A 51 1.35 14.04 -24.96
CA PHE A 51 2.24 13.40 -24.00
C PHE A 51 1.69 12.05 -23.55
N LEU A 52 2.60 11.10 -23.35
CA LEU A 52 2.30 9.79 -22.80
C LEU A 52 2.26 9.87 -21.27
N ALA A 53 1.23 9.29 -20.65
CA ALA A 53 1.17 9.18 -19.20
C ALA A 53 0.36 7.94 -18.75
N PRO A 54 0.69 7.36 -17.58
CA PRO A 54 -0.18 6.38 -16.95
C PRO A 54 -1.36 7.09 -16.25
N CYS A 55 -2.53 6.46 -16.28
CA CYS A 55 -3.73 6.94 -15.61
C CYS A 55 -4.41 5.79 -14.87
N VAL A 56 -4.46 5.88 -13.54
CA VAL A 56 -5.29 4.99 -12.71
C VAL A 56 -6.73 5.50 -12.66
N LYS A 57 -7.69 4.64 -12.33
CA LYS A 57 -9.10 5.02 -12.22
C LYS A 57 -9.31 6.20 -11.27
N GLY A 58 -9.89 7.29 -11.77
CA GLY A 58 -10.10 8.53 -11.00
C GLY A 58 -8.82 9.34 -10.74
N GLY A 59 -7.70 8.92 -11.34
CA GLY A 59 -6.41 9.59 -11.24
C GLY A 59 -6.32 10.86 -12.08
N ARG A 60 -5.19 11.56 -11.91
CA ARG A 60 -4.80 12.71 -12.73
C ARG A 60 -3.55 12.33 -13.53
N VAL A 61 -3.41 12.92 -14.71
CA VAL A 61 -2.22 12.74 -15.55
C VAL A 61 -1.30 13.93 -15.38
N ARG A 62 0.01 13.68 -15.47
CA ARG A 62 1.03 14.71 -15.28
C ARG A 62 2.05 14.66 -16.40
N THR A 63 2.52 15.84 -16.79
CA THR A 63 3.67 16.00 -17.68
C THR A 63 4.59 17.07 -17.14
N LYS A 64 5.86 17.04 -17.55
CA LYS A 64 6.87 17.99 -17.13
C LYS A 64 7.41 18.74 -18.34
N VAL A 65 7.24 20.06 -18.35
CA VAL A 65 7.76 20.96 -19.38
C VAL A 65 8.64 22.01 -18.71
N THR A 66 9.88 22.15 -19.16
CA THR A 66 10.85 23.15 -18.64
C THR A 66 10.97 23.15 -17.10
N GLY A 67 10.93 21.97 -16.49
CA GLY A 67 11.03 21.83 -15.03
C GLY A 67 9.70 21.94 -14.28
N MET A 68 8.63 22.45 -14.90
CA MET A 68 7.31 22.62 -14.30
C MET A 68 6.44 21.39 -14.51
N VAL A 69 5.73 20.97 -13.46
CA VAL A 69 4.81 19.82 -13.51
C VAL A 69 3.40 20.34 -13.72
N TYR A 70 2.79 19.96 -14.85
CA TYR A 70 1.40 20.24 -15.17
C TYR A 70 0.56 19.03 -14.82
N THR A 71 -0.61 19.25 -14.20
CA THR A 71 -1.50 18.18 -13.76
C THR A 71 -2.88 18.37 -14.35
N PHE A 72 -3.37 17.37 -15.08
CA PHE A 72 -4.65 17.42 -15.78
C PHE A 72 -5.61 16.33 -15.32
N ILE A 73 -6.90 16.63 -15.39
CA ILE A 73 -7.99 15.68 -15.26
C ILE A 73 -8.23 15.05 -16.64
N PRO A 74 -8.12 13.72 -16.79
CA PRO A 74 -8.30 13.06 -18.06
C PRO A 74 -9.76 13.12 -18.53
N LYS A 75 -9.97 13.27 -19.84
CA LYS A 75 -11.26 13.18 -20.53
C LYS A 75 -11.20 12.02 -21.54
N PRO A 76 -12.03 10.96 -21.38
CA PRO A 76 -13.09 10.79 -20.39
C PRO A 76 -12.55 10.55 -18.95
N ASN A 77 -13.30 11.01 -17.93
CA ASN A 77 -12.89 10.89 -16.51
C ASN A 77 -12.73 9.42 -16.02
N LYS A 78 -13.25 8.45 -16.78
CA LYS A 78 -13.22 7.02 -16.43
C LYS A 78 -12.05 6.27 -17.08
N PHE A 79 -11.19 6.94 -17.83
CA PHE A 79 -10.04 6.32 -18.47
C PHE A 79 -9.10 5.69 -17.43
N GLU A 80 -8.67 4.44 -17.68
CA GLU A 80 -7.73 3.69 -16.85
C GLU A 80 -6.78 2.89 -17.75
N GLY A 81 -5.51 3.28 -17.78
CA GLY A 81 -4.52 2.69 -18.67
C GLY A 81 -3.37 3.64 -18.98
N TRP A 82 -2.60 3.27 -19.99
CA TRP A 82 -1.58 4.12 -20.60
C TRP A 82 -2.21 4.85 -21.78
N GLY A 83 -2.15 6.17 -21.77
CA GLY A 83 -2.78 7.00 -22.79
C GLY A 83 -1.83 8.06 -23.33
N ILE A 84 -2.09 8.44 -24.58
CA ILE A 84 -1.54 9.64 -25.18
C ILE A 84 -2.57 10.75 -24.99
N PHE A 85 -2.16 11.80 -24.28
CA PHE A 85 -3.03 12.88 -23.86
C PHE A 85 -2.68 14.17 -24.57
N GLN A 86 -3.70 14.95 -24.90
CA GLN A 86 -3.55 16.32 -25.38
C GLN A 86 -4.23 17.28 -24.39
N PRO A 87 -3.52 18.26 -23.82
CA PRO A 87 -4.13 19.31 -23.01
C PRO A 87 -5.22 20.06 -23.80
N MET A 88 -6.39 20.22 -23.20
CA MET A 88 -7.48 21.03 -23.76
C MET A 88 -7.53 22.42 -23.13
N ASP A 89 -7.22 22.48 -21.83
CA ASP A 89 -7.20 23.69 -21.01
C ASP A 89 -6.22 23.51 -19.84
N THR A 90 -6.12 24.50 -18.96
CA THR A 90 -5.18 24.50 -17.80
C THR A 90 -5.40 23.36 -16.79
N LYS A 91 -6.53 22.65 -16.86
CA LYS A 91 -6.95 21.62 -15.90
C LYS A 91 -7.32 20.30 -16.53
N THR A 92 -7.59 20.23 -17.83
CA THR A 92 -8.08 19.03 -18.49
C THR A 92 -7.23 18.63 -19.70
N ALA A 93 -7.13 17.32 -19.91
CA ALA A 93 -6.47 16.74 -21.07
C ALA A 93 -7.34 15.63 -21.65
N LYS A 94 -7.49 15.60 -22.97
CA LYS A 94 -8.25 14.57 -23.68
C LYS A 94 -7.34 13.40 -24.00
N VAL A 95 -7.87 12.19 -23.83
CA VAL A 95 -7.25 10.97 -24.37
C VAL A 95 -7.39 11.01 -25.89
N VAL A 96 -6.26 11.06 -26.59
CA VAL A 96 -6.21 10.97 -28.06
C VAL A 96 -6.33 9.51 -28.46
N GLU A 97 -5.49 8.66 -27.86
CA GLU A 97 -5.46 7.22 -28.08
C GLU A 97 -4.84 6.49 -26.87
N GLU A 98 -5.03 5.17 -26.83
CA GLU A 98 -4.31 4.30 -25.90
C GLU A 98 -2.90 4.06 -26.42
N ALA A 99 -1.93 4.06 -25.52
CA ALA A 99 -0.54 3.83 -25.88
C ALA A 99 -0.28 2.35 -26.20
N ASP A 100 0.59 2.10 -27.17
CA ASP A 100 1.00 0.74 -27.51
C ASP A 100 2.10 0.21 -26.57
N LEU A 101 2.33 -1.10 -26.62
CA LEU A 101 3.34 -1.75 -25.76
C LEU A 101 4.76 -1.19 -25.96
N PRO A 102 5.24 -0.94 -27.20
CA PRO A 102 6.54 -0.29 -27.41
C PRO A 102 6.67 1.09 -26.72
N GLN A 103 5.69 1.97 -26.85
CA GLN A 103 5.68 3.29 -26.22
C GLN A 103 5.71 3.19 -24.69
N ILE A 104 4.93 2.24 -24.13
CA ILE A 104 4.90 1.98 -22.69
C ILE A 104 6.28 1.50 -22.22
N ALA A 105 6.89 0.56 -22.94
CA ALA A 105 8.22 0.04 -22.61
C ALA A 105 9.29 1.14 -22.64
N GLU A 106 9.28 1.99 -23.68
CA GLU A 106 10.21 3.12 -23.81
C GLU A 106 10.05 4.11 -22.64
N TYR A 107 8.82 4.40 -22.23
CA TYR A 107 8.57 5.26 -21.07
C TYR A 107 9.07 4.64 -19.77
N LEU A 108 8.78 3.34 -19.57
CA LEU A 108 9.09 2.61 -18.36
C LEU A 108 10.59 2.37 -18.16
N GLN A 109 11.38 2.31 -19.24
CA GLN A 109 12.83 2.04 -19.18
C GLN A 109 13.60 3.06 -18.33
N HIS A 110 13.07 4.28 -18.18
CA HIS A 110 13.69 5.36 -17.41
C HIS A 110 13.62 5.15 -15.90
N PHE A 111 12.84 4.17 -15.43
CA PHE A 111 12.66 3.89 -14.02
C PHE A 111 13.39 2.61 -13.59
N PRO A 112 13.90 2.56 -12.35
CA PRO A 112 14.47 1.33 -11.80
C PRO A 112 13.43 0.21 -11.78
N GLN A 113 13.87 -0.96 -12.24
CA GLN A 113 13.10 -2.20 -12.21
C GLN A 113 13.13 -2.82 -10.81
N ILE A 114 12.02 -3.36 -10.35
CA ILE A 114 11.91 -4.16 -9.12
C ILE A 114 11.05 -5.39 -9.39
N ARG A 115 11.34 -6.49 -8.68
CA ARG A 115 10.56 -7.74 -8.76
C ARG A 115 9.64 -7.88 -7.57
N LEU A 116 8.36 -8.05 -7.86
CA LEU A 116 7.30 -8.14 -6.86
C LEU A 116 6.47 -9.41 -7.12
N ARG A 117 5.82 -9.91 -6.09
CA ARG A 117 4.84 -10.99 -6.20
C ARG A 117 3.46 -10.48 -5.79
N LEU A 118 2.46 -10.74 -6.62
CA LEU A 118 1.10 -10.27 -6.42
C LEU A 118 0.42 -11.03 -5.28
N ALA A 119 -0.26 -10.31 -4.39
CA ALA A 119 -1.00 -10.88 -3.26
C ALA A 119 -2.52 -10.86 -3.51
N HIS A 120 -3.10 -9.70 -3.77
CA HIS A 120 -4.52 -9.60 -4.12
C HIS A 120 -4.82 -8.28 -4.84
N GLN A 121 -5.90 -8.27 -5.61
CA GLN A 121 -6.38 -7.08 -6.30
C GLN A 121 -6.99 -6.10 -5.28
N LEU A 122 -6.60 -4.83 -5.35
CA LEU A 122 -7.17 -3.78 -4.51
C LEU A 122 -8.40 -3.17 -5.18
N GLN A 123 -8.23 -2.64 -6.39
CA GLN A 123 -9.29 -2.02 -7.18
C GLN A 123 -8.85 -1.86 -8.64
N GLY A 124 -9.73 -2.16 -9.59
CA GLY A 124 -9.42 -1.99 -11.02
C GLY A 124 -8.14 -2.73 -11.39
N LYS A 125 -7.23 -2.08 -12.12
CA LYS A 125 -5.92 -2.67 -12.47
C LYS A 125 -4.84 -2.46 -11.40
N THR A 126 -5.22 -2.17 -10.14
CA THR A 126 -4.29 -1.97 -9.03
C THR A 126 -4.28 -3.17 -8.09
N TRP A 127 -3.09 -3.70 -7.81
CA TRP A 127 -2.86 -4.86 -6.96
C TRP A 127 -1.95 -4.50 -5.78
N LEU A 128 -2.13 -5.22 -4.68
CA LEU A 128 -1.15 -5.26 -3.61
C LEU A 128 -0.12 -6.35 -3.93
N ALA A 129 1.16 -6.02 -3.79
CA ALA A 129 2.26 -6.92 -4.04
C ALA A 129 3.31 -6.82 -2.93
N TYR A 130 4.18 -7.82 -2.83
CA TYR A 130 5.31 -7.82 -1.90
C TYR A 130 6.64 -8.05 -2.64
N PRO A 131 7.77 -7.49 -2.18
CA PRO A 131 9.09 -7.77 -2.73
C PRO A 131 9.41 -9.26 -2.80
N VAL A 132 9.97 -9.70 -3.93
CA VAL A 132 10.55 -11.07 -4.03
C VAL A 132 11.89 -11.16 -3.30
N ASN A 133 12.59 -10.03 -3.20
CA ASN A 133 13.84 -9.91 -2.46
C ASN A 133 13.80 -8.62 -1.64
N GLU A 134 13.68 -8.75 -0.31
CA GLU A 134 13.64 -7.60 0.59
C GLU A 134 14.93 -6.80 0.62
N VAL A 135 16.09 -7.45 0.42
CA VAL A 135 17.40 -6.79 0.46
C VAL A 135 17.55 -5.84 -0.72
N ASP A 136 17.22 -6.29 -1.94
CA ASP A 136 17.25 -5.45 -3.15
C ASP A 136 16.30 -4.24 -3.02
N VAL A 137 15.09 -4.48 -2.52
CA VAL A 137 14.12 -3.39 -2.29
C VAL A 137 14.58 -2.45 -1.18
N ARG A 138 15.16 -2.94 -0.08
CA ARG A 138 15.68 -2.09 1.00
C ARG A 138 16.80 -1.18 0.50
N GLN A 139 17.67 -1.67 -0.38
CA GLN A 139 18.72 -0.83 -0.97
C GLN A 139 18.18 0.28 -1.88
N ARG A 140 17.10 0.00 -2.63
CA ARG A 140 16.52 0.96 -3.59
C ARG A 140 15.49 1.91 -2.98
N LEU A 141 14.65 1.41 -2.08
CA LEU A 141 13.50 2.11 -1.51
C LEU A 141 13.67 2.47 -0.02
N GLN A 142 14.75 2.03 0.63
CA GLN A 142 15.05 2.19 2.07
C GLN A 142 14.08 1.48 3.01
N VAL A 143 12.84 1.22 2.58
CA VAL A 143 11.78 0.58 3.35
C VAL A 143 11.27 -0.64 2.61
N VAL A 144 11.04 -1.72 3.37
CA VAL A 144 10.39 -2.94 2.89
C VAL A 144 8.97 -2.98 3.45
N LYS A 145 7.99 -3.00 2.56
CA LYS A 145 6.56 -3.07 2.89
C LYS A 145 5.78 -3.57 1.68
N PRO A 146 4.52 -3.99 1.84
CA PRO A 146 3.61 -4.20 0.72
C PRO A 146 3.48 -2.94 -0.14
N ILE A 147 3.50 -3.10 -1.46
CA ILE A 147 3.51 -2.02 -2.45
C ILE A 147 2.28 -2.16 -3.34
N ALA A 148 1.59 -1.04 -3.58
CA ALA A 148 0.54 -0.99 -4.60
C ALA A 148 1.20 -0.91 -5.99
N VAL A 149 0.83 -1.85 -6.87
CA VAL A 149 1.28 -1.89 -8.26
C VAL A 149 0.09 -1.58 -9.15
N HIS A 150 0.26 -0.63 -10.05
CA HIS A 150 -0.81 -0.12 -10.90
C HIS A 150 -0.71 -0.63 -12.32
N LEU A 151 -1.86 -0.63 -13.00
CA LEU A 151 -2.02 -1.01 -14.40
C LEU A 151 -1.54 -2.44 -14.70
N VAL A 152 -1.70 -3.34 -13.73
CA VAL A 152 -1.43 -4.77 -13.91
C VAL A 152 -2.40 -5.35 -14.94
N THR A 153 -1.85 -5.96 -15.97
CA THR A 153 -2.60 -6.63 -17.04
C THR A 153 -2.16 -8.08 -17.12
N GLU A 154 -3.12 -8.98 -17.34
CA GLU A 154 -2.91 -10.42 -17.57
C GLU A 154 -2.31 -11.21 -16.40
N ALA A 155 -1.77 -10.55 -15.38
CA ALA A 155 -1.20 -11.20 -14.21
C ALA A 155 -2.25 -11.53 -13.13
N GLY A 156 -2.05 -12.65 -12.45
CA GLY A 156 -2.92 -13.19 -11.40
C GLY A 156 -2.28 -13.24 -10.01
N VAL A 157 -3.04 -13.76 -9.05
CA VAL A 157 -2.57 -13.94 -7.66
C VAL A 157 -1.34 -14.86 -7.60
N PHE A 158 -0.38 -14.49 -6.76
CA PHE A 158 0.92 -15.15 -6.55
C PHE A 158 1.91 -15.10 -7.71
N GLU A 159 1.52 -14.55 -8.86
CA GLU A 159 2.45 -14.39 -9.96
C GLU A 159 3.54 -13.38 -9.60
N GLN A 160 4.75 -13.71 -10.04
CA GLN A 160 5.87 -12.80 -9.99
C GLN A 160 5.82 -11.86 -11.19
N ILE A 161 5.95 -10.58 -10.92
CA ILE A 161 5.91 -9.53 -11.92
C ILE A 161 7.18 -8.68 -11.87
N ILE A 162 7.45 -8.07 -12.99
CA ILE A 162 8.40 -6.99 -13.15
C ILE A 162 7.63 -5.67 -13.07
N ALA A 163 8.09 -4.78 -12.19
CA ALA A 163 7.48 -3.48 -12.02
C ALA A 163 8.55 -2.37 -11.99
N ARG A 164 8.12 -1.14 -12.25
CA ARG A 164 8.98 0.04 -12.40
C ARG A 164 8.62 1.08 -11.37
N TRP A 165 9.61 1.56 -10.63
CA TRP A 165 9.40 2.50 -9.52
C TRP A 165 9.80 3.92 -9.91
N ASN A 166 8.87 4.87 -9.87
CA ASN A 166 9.14 6.27 -10.23
C ASN A 166 9.43 7.20 -9.04
N GLY A 167 9.66 6.65 -7.84
CA GLY A 167 9.83 7.43 -6.60
C GLY A 167 8.56 7.54 -5.75
N GLN A 168 7.38 7.37 -6.34
CA GLN A 168 6.09 7.50 -5.64
C GLN A 168 5.12 6.34 -5.92
N SER A 169 5.15 5.82 -7.14
CA SER A 169 4.22 4.83 -7.66
C SER A 169 4.96 3.69 -8.33
N CYS A 170 4.37 2.51 -8.28
CA CYS A 170 4.90 1.32 -8.91
C CYS A 170 4.01 0.91 -10.09
N TRP A 171 4.60 0.80 -11.28
CA TRP A 171 3.91 0.50 -12.52
C TRP A 171 4.25 -0.91 -12.99
N PHE A 172 3.25 -1.69 -13.35
CA PHE A 172 3.45 -2.99 -13.98
C PHE A 172 4.16 -2.83 -15.34
N GLU A 173 5.11 -3.72 -15.61
CA GLU A 173 5.80 -3.83 -16.90
C GLU A 173 5.47 -5.16 -17.57
N ASP A 174 5.75 -6.29 -16.90
CA ASP A 174 5.54 -7.62 -17.46
C ASP A 174 5.44 -8.70 -16.36
N ILE A 175 4.97 -9.89 -16.73
CA ILE A 175 5.04 -11.11 -15.91
C ILE A 175 6.46 -11.67 -15.99
N ASP A 176 7.07 -12.01 -14.85
CA ASP A 176 8.40 -12.60 -14.84
C ASP A 176 8.35 -14.08 -15.22
N ARG A 177 8.42 -14.37 -16.52
CA ARG A 177 8.34 -15.73 -17.07
C ARG A 177 9.52 -16.65 -16.69
N ARG A 178 10.51 -16.12 -15.96
CA ARG A 178 11.66 -16.90 -15.47
C ARG A 178 11.35 -17.59 -14.13
N THR A 179 10.26 -17.23 -13.48
CA THR A 179 9.85 -17.82 -12.20
C THR A 179 9.30 -19.22 -12.40
N ASP A 180 9.59 -20.10 -11.44
CA ASP A 180 9.03 -21.45 -11.41
C ASP A 180 7.50 -21.40 -11.23
N PRO A 181 6.70 -21.88 -12.21
CA PRO A 181 5.24 -21.86 -12.13
C PRO A 181 4.71 -22.75 -11.01
N ILE A 182 5.46 -23.77 -10.56
CA ILE A 182 5.05 -24.69 -9.50
C ILE A 182 4.74 -23.94 -8.22
N ILE A 183 5.47 -22.86 -7.93
CA ILE A 183 5.23 -22.06 -6.72
C ILE A 183 3.85 -21.40 -6.77
N VAL A 184 3.46 -20.85 -7.92
CA VAL A 184 2.14 -20.22 -8.11
C VAL A 184 1.04 -21.26 -7.93
N GLU A 185 1.17 -22.41 -8.60
CA GLU A 185 0.20 -23.51 -8.51
C GLU A 185 0.06 -24.04 -7.08
N THR A 186 1.18 -24.21 -6.38
CA THR A 186 1.21 -24.69 -4.98
C THR A 186 0.49 -23.72 -4.06
N LEU A 187 0.76 -22.42 -4.16
CA LEU A 187 0.10 -21.40 -3.33
C LEU A 187 -1.40 -21.31 -3.63
N GLN A 188 -1.79 -21.37 -4.91
CA GLN A 188 -3.21 -21.40 -5.29
C GLN A 188 -3.92 -22.64 -4.76
N SER A 189 -3.27 -23.81 -4.79
CA SER A 189 -3.80 -25.05 -4.22
C SER A 189 -3.96 -24.95 -2.69
N ALA A 190 -2.96 -24.38 -2.01
CA ALA A 190 -3.02 -24.15 -0.56
C ALA A 190 -4.17 -23.20 -0.17
N VAL A 191 -4.42 -22.15 -0.95
CA VAL A 191 -5.59 -21.28 -0.77
C VAL A 191 -6.89 -22.06 -0.91
N LYS A 192 -7.03 -22.90 -1.94
CA LYS A 192 -8.23 -23.73 -2.15
C LYS A 192 -8.48 -24.71 -1.00
N GLN A 193 -7.41 -25.19 -0.36
CA GLN A 193 -7.47 -26.11 0.78
C GLN A 193 -7.56 -25.39 2.14
N LEU A 194 -7.61 -24.06 2.14
CA LEU A 194 -7.63 -23.23 3.36
C LEU A 194 -6.45 -23.50 4.31
N ILE A 195 -5.27 -23.84 3.78
CA ILE A 195 -4.11 -24.20 4.61
C ILE A 195 -3.62 -22.98 5.38
N PRO A 196 -3.58 -23.00 6.73
CA PRO A 196 -3.08 -21.88 7.53
C PRO A 196 -1.64 -21.48 7.17
N VAL A 197 -1.31 -20.20 7.36
CA VAL A 197 0.03 -19.66 7.04
C VAL A 197 1.12 -20.43 7.78
N GLU A 198 0.84 -20.87 9.01
CA GLU A 198 1.73 -21.59 9.90
C GLU A 198 1.98 -23.04 9.44
N GLU A 199 1.00 -23.64 8.75
CA GLU A 199 1.06 -25.01 8.22
C GLU A 199 1.62 -25.06 6.79
N LEU A 200 1.67 -23.93 6.09
CA LEU A 200 2.21 -23.83 4.74
C LEU A 200 3.67 -24.31 4.69
N LYS A 201 3.89 -25.41 3.97
CA LYS A 201 5.20 -26.05 3.78
C LYS A 201 5.31 -26.61 2.37
N PHE A 202 6.36 -26.20 1.66
CA PHE A 202 6.79 -26.80 0.40
C PHE A 202 8.25 -26.42 0.15
N LYS A 203 8.87 -27.09 -0.83
CA LYS A 203 10.25 -26.81 -1.24
C LYS A 203 10.34 -25.36 -1.76
N ASP A 204 11.38 -24.61 -1.38
CA ASP A 204 11.61 -23.22 -1.81
C ASP A 204 10.64 -22.17 -1.21
N LEU A 205 9.93 -22.50 -0.12
CA LEU A 205 9.16 -21.52 0.64
C LEU A 205 10.09 -20.52 1.37
N THR A 206 10.12 -19.27 0.90
CA THR A 206 10.86 -18.18 1.53
C THR A 206 9.98 -17.35 2.49
N PRO A 207 10.58 -16.54 3.39
CA PRO A 207 9.82 -15.59 4.23
C PRO A 207 8.97 -14.61 3.41
N GLU A 208 9.46 -14.15 2.27
CA GLU A 208 8.74 -13.24 1.36
C GLU A 208 7.51 -13.94 0.78
N ILE A 209 7.65 -15.20 0.38
CA ILE A 209 6.54 -15.99 -0.15
C ILE A 209 5.48 -16.23 0.93
N ARG A 210 5.90 -16.56 2.16
CA ARG A 210 4.99 -16.70 3.30
C ARG A 210 4.22 -15.39 3.56
N THR A 211 4.91 -14.25 3.48
CA THR A 211 4.31 -12.93 3.66
C THR A 211 3.28 -12.62 2.58
N VAL A 212 3.58 -12.93 1.30
CA VAL A 212 2.61 -12.77 0.20
C VAL A 212 1.39 -13.65 0.42
N TYR A 213 1.58 -14.89 0.86
CA TYR A 213 0.49 -15.81 1.14
C TYR A 213 -0.42 -15.28 2.25
N GLU A 214 0.15 -14.82 3.37
CA GLU A 214 -0.59 -14.17 4.45
C GLU A 214 -1.37 -12.93 3.95
N LEU A 215 -0.75 -12.08 3.14
CA LEU A 215 -1.41 -10.91 2.56
C LEU A 215 -2.58 -11.29 1.64
N ALA A 216 -2.47 -12.39 0.90
CA ALA A 216 -3.52 -12.87 0.00
C ALA A 216 -4.69 -13.50 0.76
N THR A 217 -4.42 -14.22 1.85
CA THR A 217 -5.43 -15.00 2.57
C THR A 217 -6.17 -14.22 3.65
N LYS A 218 -5.61 -13.11 4.16
CA LYS A 218 -6.20 -12.27 5.21
C LYS A 218 -7.64 -11.78 4.96
N ARG A 219 -8.08 -11.74 3.70
CA ARG A 219 -9.43 -11.28 3.32
C ARG A 219 -10.37 -12.41 2.91
N ILE A 220 -9.89 -13.65 2.89
CA ILE A 220 -10.67 -14.81 2.47
C ILE A 220 -11.43 -15.34 3.68
N GLU A 221 -12.76 -15.44 3.56
CA GLU A 221 -13.60 -16.08 4.59
C GLU A 221 -13.15 -17.53 4.82
N GLY A 222 -13.04 -17.94 6.07
CA GLY A 222 -12.52 -19.26 6.47
C GLY A 222 -11.05 -19.30 6.86
N PHE A 223 -10.20 -18.38 6.36
CA PHE A 223 -8.77 -18.32 6.72
C PHE A 223 -8.50 -17.70 8.09
N ASP A 224 -9.32 -16.74 8.48
CA ASP A 224 -9.22 -16.05 9.78
C ASP A 224 -10.23 -16.60 10.80
N GLN A 225 -11.04 -17.60 10.45
CA GLN A 225 -12.11 -18.12 11.31
C GLN A 225 -11.53 -18.65 12.63
N THR A 226 -10.50 -19.49 12.58
CA THR A 226 -9.82 -20.01 13.78
C THR A 226 -9.25 -18.88 14.65
N LYS A 227 -8.63 -17.84 14.05
CA LYS A 227 -8.08 -16.69 14.78
C LYS A 227 -9.17 -15.78 15.37
N GLN A 228 -10.31 -15.64 14.69
CA GLN A 228 -11.46 -14.89 15.18
C GLN A 228 -12.17 -15.64 16.30
N ASP A 229 -12.31 -16.95 16.16
CA ASP A 229 -12.89 -17.86 17.15
C ASP A 229 -12.04 -17.86 18.43
N GLU A 230 -10.72 -17.97 18.30
CA GLU A 230 -9.78 -17.86 19.42
C GLU A 230 -9.89 -16.51 20.14
N LYS A 231 -9.92 -15.40 19.39
CA LYS A 231 -10.11 -14.06 19.98
C LYS A 231 -11.44 -13.92 20.71
N ARG A 232 -12.51 -14.50 20.15
CA ARG A 232 -13.84 -14.48 20.74
C ARG A 232 -13.86 -15.27 22.05
N LEU A 233 -13.28 -16.46 22.07
CA LEU A 233 -13.13 -17.30 23.26
C LEU A 233 -12.27 -16.63 24.34
N LYS A 234 -11.11 -16.11 23.96
CA LYS A 234 -10.20 -15.42 24.87
C LYS A 234 -10.86 -14.21 25.53
N LYS A 235 -11.61 -13.41 24.76
CA LYS A 235 -12.33 -12.25 25.28
C LYS A 235 -13.41 -12.66 26.29
N ALA A 236 -14.19 -13.69 26.00
CA ALA A 236 -15.25 -14.17 26.90
C ALA A 236 -14.69 -14.69 28.22
N LEU A 237 -13.63 -15.49 28.17
CA LEU A 237 -12.94 -15.99 29.37
C LEU A 237 -12.34 -14.86 30.20
N GLN A 238 -11.65 -13.92 29.56
CA GLN A 238 -11.06 -12.76 30.26
C GLN A 238 -12.10 -11.89 30.95
N MET A 239 -13.28 -11.72 30.36
CA MET A 239 -14.38 -10.98 30.98
C MET A 239 -14.94 -11.69 32.22
N GLY A 240 -14.82 -13.02 32.28
CA GLY A 240 -15.20 -13.84 33.44
C GLY A 240 -14.08 -13.99 34.49
N GLY A 241 -12.84 -13.59 34.19
CA GLY A 241 -11.68 -13.78 35.08
C GLY A 241 -10.76 -14.95 34.69
N GLY A 242 -11.07 -15.68 33.62
CA GLY A 242 -10.32 -16.85 33.18
C GLY A 242 -9.37 -16.60 32.01
N GLU A 243 -8.44 -17.54 31.79
CA GLU A 243 -7.49 -17.53 30.68
C GLU A 243 -7.67 -18.74 29.75
N LEU A 244 -7.67 -18.49 28.44
CA LEU A 244 -7.75 -19.54 27.41
C LEU A 244 -6.41 -20.26 27.29
N ASN A 245 -6.39 -21.58 27.44
CA ASN A 245 -5.21 -22.42 27.22
C ASN A 245 -5.16 -22.94 25.77
N GLN A 246 -6.24 -23.60 25.34
CA GLN A 246 -6.39 -24.16 23.99
C GLN A 246 -7.87 -24.39 23.67
N PHE A 247 -8.18 -24.56 22.38
CA PHE A 247 -9.51 -24.99 21.97
C PHE A 247 -9.43 -25.92 20.76
N HIS A 248 -10.46 -26.75 20.61
CA HIS A 248 -10.61 -27.69 19.51
C HIS A 248 -11.99 -27.55 18.90
N ASP A 249 -12.02 -27.44 17.57
CA ASP A 249 -13.27 -27.44 16.81
C ASP A 249 -13.84 -28.86 16.68
N ARG A 250 -15.11 -29.02 17.05
CA ARG A 250 -15.88 -30.29 16.94
C ARG A 250 -17.05 -30.19 15.97
N GLY A 251 -17.04 -29.21 15.06
CA GLY A 251 -18.09 -28.97 14.08
C GLY A 251 -19.13 -27.98 14.60
N ASP A 252 -20.02 -28.44 15.49
CA ASP A 252 -21.14 -27.62 15.99
C ASP A 252 -20.79 -26.85 17.28
N TYR A 253 -19.69 -27.23 17.94
CA TYR A 253 -19.23 -26.65 19.19
C TYR A 253 -17.69 -26.67 19.28
N TRP A 254 -17.15 -25.91 20.22
CA TRP A 254 -15.73 -25.95 20.60
C TRP A 254 -15.56 -26.73 21.90
N THR A 255 -14.52 -27.55 22.00
CA THR A 255 -13.98 -27.97 23.31
C THR A 255 -12.92 -26.94 23.71
N VAL A 256 -13.09 -26.29 24.84
CA VAL A 256 -12.28 -25.16 25.30
C VAL A 256 -11.62 -25.55 26.61
N ASP A 257 -10.29 -25.52 26.66
CA ASP A 257 -9.53 -25.69 27.89
C ASP A 257 -9.08 -24.32 28.39
N TRP A 258 -9.35 -24.04 29.66
CA TRP A 258 -9.15 -22.73 30.24
C TRP A 258 -8.80 -22.82 31.73
N THR A 259 -8.30 -21.73 32.30
CA THR A 259 -7.86 -21.66 33.69
C THR A 259 -8.60 -20.51 34.39
N THR A 260 -9.08 -20.72 35.62
CA THR A 260 -9.62 -19.67 36.51
C THR A 260 -8.50 -18.80 37.08
N ALA A 261 -8.84 -17.66 37.71
CA ALA A 261 -7.85 -16.73 38.24
C ALA A 261 -6.97 -17.31 39.36
N ASP A 262 -7.48 -18.31 40.09
CA ASP A 262 -6.79 -19.07 41.12
C ASP A 262 -5.87 -20.19 40.58
N GLY A 263 -5.88 -20.42 39.26
CA GLY A 263 -5.02 -21.39 38.58
C GLY A 263 -5.63 -22.77 38.35
N VAL A 264 -6.92 -22.98 38.65
CA VAL A 264 -7.60 -24.27 38.41
C VAL A 264 -7.95 -24.44 36.93
N ARG A 265 -7.68 -25.63 36.38
CA ARG A 265 -7.91 -25.94 34.96
C ARG A 265 -9.26 -26.61 34.73
N HIS A 266 -9.97 -26.13 33.72
CA HIS A 266 -11.26 -26.65 33.29
C HIS A 266 -11.27 -26.96 31.78
N SER A 267 -12.15 -27.88 31.39
CA SER A 267 -12.45 -28.19 29.99
C SER A 267 -13.95 -28.14 29.79
N SER A 268 -14.41 -27.34 28.82
CA SER A 268 -15.84 -27.08 28.62
C SER A 268 -16.21 -27.16 27.14
N ALA A 269 -17.40 -27.66 26.84
CA ALA A 269 -17.97 -27.67 25.49
C ALA A 269 -18.85 -26.43 25.29
N ILE A 270 -18.53 -25.61 24.30
CA ILE A 270 -19.10 -24.27 24.09
C ILE A 270 -19.73 -24.17 22.70
N ALA A 271 -20.98 -23.74 22.62
CA ALA A 271 -21.69 -23.52 21.37
C ALA A 271 -21.06 -22.37 20.56
N LYS A 272 -20.88 -22.56 19.25
CA LYS A 272 -20.24 -21.55 18.38
C LYS A 272 -21.12 -20.34 18.13
N THR A 273 -22.44 -20.47 18.21
CA THR A 273 -23.39 -19.41 17.87
C THR A 273 -23.34 -18.26 18.86
N ASP A 274 -23.37 -18.57 20.15
CA ASP A 274 -23.63 -17.62 21.25
C ASP A 274 -22.69 -17.79 22.45
N LEU A 275 -21.74 -18.74 22.41
CA LEU A 275 -20.89 -19.10 23.54
C LEU A 275 -21.62 -19.75 24.72
N THR A 276 -22.83 -20.27 24.50
CA THR A 276 -23.55 -21.03 25.55
C THR A 276 -22.78 -22.30 25.91
N VAL A 277 -22.69 -22.57 27.20
CA VAL A 277 -22.04 -23.78 27.71
C VAL A 277 -22.95 -24.97 27.44
N ILE A 278 -22.49 -25.89 26.61
CA ILE A 278 -23.18 -27.16 26.33
C ILE A 278 -22.90 -28.15 27.45
N SER A 279 -21.66 -28.15 27.94
CA SER A 279 -21.21 -28.95 29.08
C SER A 279 -20.00 -28.28 29.73
N SER A 280 -20.03 -28.15 31.05
CA SER A 280 -18.94 -27.52 31.82
C SER A 280 -17.80 -28.50 32.19
N GLY A 281 -17.94 -29.79 31.88
CA GLY A 281 -16.98 -30.84 32.26
C GLY A 281 -17.11 -31.32 33.70
N ILE A 282 -18.02 -30.71 34.47
CA ILE A 282 -18.41 -31.05 35.84
C ILE A 282 -19.94 -31.07 35.88
N CYS A 283 -20.54 -31.99 36.63
CA CYS A 283 -22.01 -32.06 36.68
C CYS A 283 -22.58 -30.85 37.45
N LEU A 284 -22.91 -29.76 36.76
CA LEU A 284 -23.69 -28.64 37.33
C LEU A 284 -25.18 -29.00 37.43
N SER A 285 -25.50 -30.15 38.03
CA SER A 285 -26.87 -30.60 38.31
C SER A 285 -27.84 -30.50 37.12
N GLY A 286 -27.36 -30.63 35.88
CA GLY A 286 -28.17 -30.57 34.66
C GLY A 286 -28.60 -29.17 34.19
N ARG A 287 -28.02 -28.09 34.74
CA ARG A 287 -28.31 -26.68 34.36
C ARG A 287 -27.21 -26.01 33.53
N ASP A 288 -26.29 -26.79 32.95
CA ASP A 288 -25.14 -26.26 32.21
C ASP A 288 -25.53 -25.27 31.09
N ARG A 289 -26.70 -25.45 30.47
CA ARG A 289 -27.20 -24.62 29.37
C ARG A 289 -27.74 -23.25 29.79
N ASP A 290 -27.88 -23.00 31.09
CA ASP A 290 -28.35 -21.71 31.61
C ASP A 290 -27.20 -20.67 31.67
N PHE A 291 -25.97 -21.08 31.35
CA PHE A 291 -24.77 -20.24 31.46
C PHE A 291 -24.09 -20.03 30.10
N ASP A 292 -23.61 -18.82 29.87
CA ASP A 292 -22.62 -18.52 28.83
C ASP A 292 -21.20 -18.69 29.37
N LEU A 293 -20.22 -18.78 28.46
CA LEU A 293 -18.81 -18.98 28.82
C LEU A 293 -18.30 -17.91 29.80
N GLN A 294 -18.82 -16.68 29.74
CA GLN A 294 -18.44 -15.60 30.65
C GLN A 294 -18.95 -15.88 32.08
N SER A 295 -20.23 -16.22 32.21
CA SER A 295 -20.90 -16.45 33.49
C SER A 295 -20.43 -17.75 34.16
N LEU A 296 -19.99 -18.73 33.37
CA LEU A 296 -19.45 -19.99 33.87
C LEU A 296 -18.24 -19.78 34.77
N VAL A 297 -17.32 -18.87 34.39
CA VAL A 297 -16.10 -18.61 35.17
C VAL A 297 -16.44 -18.12 36.57
N ALA A 298 -17.37 -17.16 36.67
CA ALA A 298 -17.79 -16.58 37.95
C ALA A 298 -18.49 -17.60 38.87
N VAL A 299 -19.19 -18.60 38.30
CA VAL A 299 -19.83 -19.66 39.08
C VAL A 299 -18.81 -20.67 39.61
N MET A 300 -17.77 -20.97 38.84
CA MET A 300 -16.72 -21.90 39.27
C MET A 300 -15.88 -21.32 40.40
N GLU A 301 -15.62 -20.02 40.40
CA GLU A 301 -14.94 -19.32 41.50
C GLU A 301 -15.78 -19.26 42.80
N GLN A 302 -17.10 -19.46 42.73
CA GLN A 302 -18.01 -19.43 43.89
C GLN A 302 -18.34 -20.83 44.46
N GLN A 303 -17.87 -21.91 43.84
CA GLN A 303 -18.11 -23.29 44.31
C GLN A 303 -17.06 -23.82 45.30
N GLU A 304 -16.16 -22.97 45.80
CA GLU A 304 -15.38 -23.22 47.03
C GLU A 304 -15.97 -22.47 48.24
#